data_AF-A0A4S4KZM1-F1
#
_entry.id   AF-A0A4S4KZM1-F1
#
_cell.length_a   1.000
_cell.length_b   1.000
_cell.length_c   1.000
_cell.angle_alpha   90.00
_cell.angle_beta   90.00
_cell.angle_gamma   90.00
#
_symmetry.space_group_name_H-M   'P 1'
#
loop_
_entity.id
_entity.type
_entity.pdbx_description
1 polymer ?
#
loop_
_entity_poly.entity_id
_entity_poly.type
_entity_poly.pdbx_seq_one_letter_code
_entity_poly.pdbx_strand_id
1 'polypeptide(L)'
;MSQTVTLDPPAKYVYLHVHISGFTDVPENINIHDELSLRKAIQDALAKTFGVSAAATYIDVLRLHYGPVADFELGVPREEGDVVIRVVHTDAPQLKTALAIAQFQGPLHFAVVGESDFLPALLASSLLSE
;
A
#
# COMPACT_ATOMS: atom_id res chain seq x y z
N MET A 1 16.09 12.14 44.78
CA MET A 1 15.23 12.69 43.71
C MET A 1 15.23 11.68 42.58
N SER A 2 14.20 10.85 42.48
CA SER A 2 14.11 9.81 41.46
C SER A 2 13.50 10.40 40.20
N GLN A 3 14.27 10.51 39.12
CA GLN A 3 13.74 10.90 37.81
C GLN A 3 12.93 9.72 37.25
N THR A 4 11.63 9.95 37.06
CA THR A 4 10.77 9.02 36.34
C THR A 4 11.01 9.25 34.85
N VAL A 5 11.65 8.29 34.18
CA VAL A 5 11.81 8.31 32.72
C VAL A 5 10.45 8.00 32.12
N THR A 6 9.74 9.02 31.66
CA THR A 6 8.53 8.83 30.87
C THR A 6 8.96 8.35 29.49
N LEU A 7 8.86 7.05 29.24
CA LEU A 7 9.04 6.49 27.91
C LEU A 7 7.85 6.91 27.05
N ASP A 8 8.12 7.48 25.88
CA ASP A 8 7.07 7.73 24.89
C ASP A 8 6.35 6.41 24.57
N PRO A 9 5.02 6.43 24.42
CA PRO A 9 4.29 5.24 24.04
C PRO A 9 4.83 4.72 22.69
N PRO A 10 4.90 3.39 22.49
CA PRO A 10 5.36 2.83 21.23
C PRO A 10 4.53 3.38 20.07
N ALA A 11 5.18 3.66 18.95
CA ALA A 11 4.52 4.14 17.74
C ALA A 11 3.37 3.20 17.39
N LYS A 12 2.15 3.75 17.30
CA LYS A 12 0.97 2.99 16.89
C LYS A 12 1.01 2.85 15.38
N TYR A 13 1.00 1.62 14.90
CA TYR A 13 0.94 1.30 13.48
C TYR A 13 -0.46 0.87 13.10
N VAL A 14 -0.81 1.12 11.85
CA VAL A 14 -1.97 0.54 11.18
C VAL A 14 -1.49 -0.25 9.97
N TYR A 15 -2.21 -1.32 9.68
CA TYR A 15 -1.96 -2.21 8.56
C TYR A 15 -3.06 -2.02 7.52
N LEU A 16 -2.67 -1.76 6.28
CA LEU A 16 -3.56 -1.59 5.15
C LEU A 16 -3.38 -2.76 4.20
N HIS A 17 -4.47 -3.41 3.82
CA HIS A 17 -4.49 -4.33 2.69
C HIS A 17 -4.95 -3.53 1.48
N VAL A 18 -4.08 -3.45 0.47
CA VAL A 18 -4.30 -2.68 -0.75
C VAL A 18 -4.23 -3.63 -1.94
N HIS A 19 -5.28 -3.61 -2.72
CA HIS A 19 -5.35 -4.25 -4.02
C HIS A 19 -4.79 -3.31 -5.09
N ILE A 20 -4.02 -3.86 -6.03
CA ILE A 20 -3.34 -3.16 -7.11
C ILE A 20 -3.84 -3.74 -8.42
N SER A 21 -4.22 -2.89 -9.37
CA SER A 21 -4.62 -3.28 -10.72
C SER A 21 -4.09 -2.29 -11.77
N GLY A 22 -4.32 -2.58 -13.06
CA GLY A 22 -3.91 -1.72 -14.17
C GLY A 22 -2.52 -2.00 -14.75
N PHE A 23 -1.96 -3.18 -14.49
CA PHE A 23 -0.64 -3.62 -14.98
C PHE A 23 -0.51 -3.62 -16.51
N THR A 24 -1.62 -3.69 -17.23
CA THR A 24 -1.66 -3.80 -18.69
C THR A 24 -1.20 -2.54 -19.43
N ASP A 25 -1.26 -1.36 -18.79
CA ASP A 25 -0.87 -0.07 -19.39
C ASP A 25 0.45 0.48 -18.81
N VAL A 26 1.16 -0.34 -18.06
CA VAL A 26 2.44 0.04 -17.45
C VAL A 26 3.55 -0.14 -18.50
N PRO A 27 4.33 0.90 -18.84
CA PRO A 27 5.43 0.76 -19.78
C PRO A 27 6.47 -0.25 -19.25
N GLU A 28 7.07 -1.03 -20.15
CA GLU A 28 7.98 -2.16 -19.83
C GLU A 28 9.15 -1.81 -18.89
N ASN A 29 9.43 -0.52 -18.70
CA ASN A 29 10.48 -0.02 -17.82
C ASN A 29 10.06 0.15 -16.35
N ILE A 30 8.79 0.01 -16.00
CA ILE A 30 8.31 0.07 -14.62
C ILE A 30 8.02 -1.36 -14.17
N ASN A 31 9.02 -1.99 -13.55
CA ASN A 31 8.83 -3.27 -12.87
C ASN A 31 8.26 -2.99 -11.48
N ILE A 32 6.95 -3.12 -11.28
CA ILE A 32 6.36 -3.03 -9.94
C ILE A 32 6.32 -4.38 -9.21
N HIS A 33 6.89 -5.44 -9.78
CA HIS A 33 6.85 -6.78 -9.17
C HIS A 33 7.74 -6.93 -7.94
N ASP A 34 8.53 -5.90 -7.62
CA ASP A 34 9.39 -5.86 -6.43
C ASP A 34 8.95 -4.79 -5.42
N GLU A 35 9.22 -5.05 -4.14
CA GLU A 35 8.78 -4.20 -3.03
C GLU A 35 9.40 -2.80 -3.07
N LEU A 36 10.59 -2.66 -3.67
CA LEU A 36 11.31 -1.38 -3.74
C LEU A 36 10.64 -0.45 -4.77
N SER A 37 10.31 -0.98 -5.95
CA SER A 37 9.62 -0.24 -7.01
C SER A 37 8.21 0.17 -6.59
N LEU A 38 7.47 -0.73 -5.92
CA LEU A 38 6.18 -0.39 -5.33
C LEU A 38 6.30 0.72 -4.29
N ARG A 39 7.26 0.60 -3.35
CA ARG A 39 7.54 1.65 -2.36
C ARG A 39 7.83 2.99 -3.04
N LYS A 40 8.65 2.98 -4.10
CA LYS A 40 8.97 4.20 -4.85
C LYS A 40 7.73 4.81 -5.50
N ALA A 41 6.87 3.99 -6.11
CA ALA A 41 5.63 4.46 -6.71
C ALA A 41 4.71 5.13 -5.67
N ILE A 42 4.58 4.55 -4.48
CA ILE A 42 3.79 5.13 -3.37
C ILE A 42 4.42 6.44 -2.88
N GLN A 43 5.74 6.48 -2.72
CA GLN A 43 6.45 7.70 -2.33
C GLN A 43 6.28 8.81 -3.37
N ASP A 44 6.28 8.48 -4.66
CA ASP A 44 6.02 9.43 -5.73
C ASP A 44 4.57 9.93 -5.72
N ALA A 45 3.60 9.06 -5.43
CA ALA A 45 2.21 9.48 -5.23
C ALA A 45 2.07 10.45 -4.04
N LEU A 46 2.75 10.17 -2.93
CA LEU A 46 2.81 11.06 -1.77
C LEU A 46 3.48 12.40 -2.11
N ALA A 47 4.61 12.36 -2.83
CA ALA A 47 5.32 13.55 -3.29
C ALA A 47 4.44 14.44 -4.18
N LYS A 48 3.72 13.83 -5.13
CA LYS A 48 2.81 14.53 -6.05
C LYS A 48 1.60 15.13 -5.32
N THR A 49 1.07 14.43 -4.32
CA THR A 49 -0.16 14.85 -3.63
C THR A 49 0.12 15.88 -2.53
N PHE A 50 1.21 15.71 -1.77
CA PHE A 50 1.46 16.46 -0.54
C PHE A 50 2.88 17.07 -0.46
N GLY A 51 3.70 16.91 -1.50
CA GLY A 51 5.06 17.43 -1.55
C GLY A 51 6.12 16.52 -0.95
N VAL A 52 7.39 16.94 -1.05
CA VAL A 52 8.57 16.12 -0.73
C VAL A 52 8.61 15.67 0.73
N SER A 53 8.09 16.46 1.67
CA SER A 53 8.05 16.08 3.09
C SER A 53 7.19 14.83 3.33
N ALA A 54 6.08 14.68 2.61
CA ALA A 54 5.22 13.51 2.68
C ALA A 54 5.83 12.28 1.96
N ALA A 55 6.69 12.50 0.96
CA ALA A 55 7.40 11.41 0.29
C ALA A 55 8.34 10.65 1.25
N ALA A 56 8.75 11.30 2.35
CA ALA A 56 9.58 10.70 3.39
C ALA A 56 8.77 9.91 4.44
N THR A 57 7.44 9.78 4.29
CA THR A 57 6.63 8.94 5.17
C THR A 57 7.18 7.52 5.23
N TYR A 58 7.34 7.00 6.44
CA TYR A 58 7.88 5.68 6.67
C TYR A 58 6.81 4.62 6.37
N ILE A 59 7.02 3.89 5.28
CA ILE A 59 6.12 2.86 4.78
C ILE A 59 6.87 1.54 4.76
N ASP A 60 6.28 0.48 5.29
CA ASP A 60 6.81 -0.87 5.15
C ASP A 60 5.86 -1.75 4.35
N VAL A 61 6.39 -2.39 3.30
CA VAL A 61 5.71 -3.44 2.55
C VAL A 61 5.99 -4.76 3.26
N LEU A 62 4.96 -5.39 3.82
CA LEU A 62 5.08 -6.62 4.60
C LEU A 62 4.80 -7.88 3.78
N ARG A 63 3.92 -7.76 2.79
CA ARG A 63 3.59 -8.82 1.85
C ARG A 63 3.34 -8.16 0.52
N LEU A 64 3.89 -8.75 -0.52
CA LEU A 64 3.59 -8.41 -1.89
C LEU A 64 3.29 -9.70 -2.65
N HIS A 65 2.14 -9.73 -3.32
CA HIS A 65 1.73 -10.84 -4.15
C HIS A 65 1.25 -10.29 -5.49
N TYR A 66 1.67 -10.92 -6.57
CA TYR A 66 1.18 -10.65 -7.92
C TYR A 66 0.82 -11.97 -8.56
N GLY A 67 -0.30 -11.97 -9.28
CA GLY A 67 -0.76 -13.15 -9.96
C GLY A 67 -1.56 -12.79 -11.21
N PRO A 68 -1.53 -13.67 -12.22
CA PRO A 68 -2.49 -13.59 -13.30
C PRO A 68 -3.89 -13.84 -12.73
N VAL A 69 -4.81 -12.92 -13.00
CA VAL A 69 -6.22 -13.12 -12.70
C VAL A 69 -6.85 -13.85 -13.86
N ALA A 70 -7.42 -15.00 -13.57
CA ALA A 70 -8.08 -15.86 -14.54
C ALA A 70 -9.48 -15.32 -14.89
N ASP A 71 -9.58 -14.06 -15.30
CA ASP A 71 -10.80 -13.54 -15.90
C ASP A 71 -10.85 -13.96 -17.38
N PHE A 72 -11.48 -15.12 -17.59
CA PHE A 72 -11.70 -15.72 -18.91
C PHE A 72 -12.65 -14.89 -19.82
N GLU A 73 -13.26 -13.81 -19.32
CA GLU A 73 -14.29 -13.08 -20.05
C GLU A 73 -13.76 -12.16 -21.17
N LEU A 74 -12.47 -11.81 -21.17
CA LEU A 74 -11.90 -10.86 -22.14
C LEU A 74 -10.69 -11.38 -22.94
N GLY A 75 -10.16 -12.57 -22.63
CA GLY A 75 -9.01 -13.15 -23.35
C GLY A 75 -7.71 -12.33 -23.25
N VAL A 76 -7.68 -11.28 -22.42
CA VAL A 76 -6.51 -10.48 -22.13
C VAL A 76 -6.01 -10.89 -20.75
N PRO A 77 -4.79 -11.43 -20.61
CA PRO A 77 -4.21 -11.70 -19.30
C PRO A 77 -4.09 -10.38 -18.54
N ARG A 78 -4.78 -10.30 -17.40
CA ARG A 78 -4.62 -9.21 -16.43
C ARG A 78 -3.82 -9.72 -15.27
N GLU A 79 -2.78 -8.99 -14.91
CA GLU A 79 -2.12 -9.18 -13.63
C GLU A 79 -2.78 -8.27 -12.62
N GLU A 80 -3.02 -8.79 -11.42
CA GLU A 80 -3.42 -8.02 -10.27
C GLU A 80 -2.48 -8.32 -9.12
N GLY A 81 -2.46 -7.42 -8.14
CA GLY A 81 -1.57 -7.51 -7.00
C GLY A 81 -2.27 -7.24 -5.69
N ASP A 82 -1.78 -7.86 -4.64
CA ASP A 82 -2.17 -7.61 -3.27
C ASP A 82 -0.95 -7.24 -2.45
N VAL A 83 -1.04 -6.10 -1.76
CA VAL A 83 0.01 -5.62 -0.86
C VAL A 83 -0.54 -5.39 0.54
N VAL A 84 0.25 -5.79 1.54
CA VAL A 84 0.02 -5.40 2.94
C VAL A 84 1.06 -4.35 3.31
N ILE A 85 0.58 -3.17 3.69
CA ILE A 85 1.40 -2.02 4.06
C ILE A 85 1.26 -1.74 5.54
N ARG A 86 2.38 -1.55 6.24
CA ARG A 86 2.42 -0.99 7.58
C ARG A 86 2.85 0.47 7.54
N VAL A 87 2.10 1.33 8.23
CA VAL A 87 2.37 2.75 8.32
C VAL A 87 2.05 3.26 9.73
N VAL A 88 2.68 4.34 10.16
CA VAL A 88 2.33 5.00 11.43
C VAL A 88 0.88 5.49 11.34
N HIS A 89 0.11 5.29 12.41
CA HIS A 89 -1.31 5.60 12.45
C HIS A 89 -1.62 7.06 12.10
N THR A 90 -0.74 8.01 12.42
CA THR A 90 -0.89 9.43 12.07
C THR A 90 -0.80 9.70 10.58
N ASP A 91 -0.04 8.89 9.85
CA ASP A 91 0.28 9.10 8.44
C ASP A 91 -0.66 8.30 7.52
N ALA A 92 -1.43 7.36 8.09
CA ALA A 92 -2.35 6.51 7.36
C ALA A 92 -3.43 7.28 6.57
N PRO A 93 -4.07 8.35 7.10
CA PRO A 93 -5.03 9.13 6.31
C PRO A 93 -4.40 9.78 5.07
N GLN A 94 -3.15 10.25 5.21
CA GLN A 94 -2.40 10.86 4.13
C GLN A 94 -2.03 9.82 3.07
N LEU A 95 -1.55 8.65 3.48
CA LEU A 95 -1.26 7.53 2.60
C LEU A 95 -2.51 7.07 1.83
N LYS A 96 -3.63 6.84 2.51
CA LYS A 96 -4.89 6.45 1.88
C LYS A 96 -5.34 7.47 0.82
N THR A 97 -5.22 8.75 1.13
CA THR A 97 -5.56 9.84 0.20
C THR A 97 -4.64 9.85 -1.01
N ALA A 98 -3.32 9.69 -0.82
CA ALA A 98 -2.36 9.64 -1.92
C ALA A 98 -2.61 8.44 -2.84
N LEU A 99 -2.89 7.25 -2.28
CA LEU A 99 -3.25 6.05 -3.06
C LEU A 99 -4.53 6.26 -3.87
N ALA A 100 -5.56 6.84 -3.23
CA ALA A 100 -6.82 7.15 -3.90
C ALA A 100 -6.71 8.25 -4.97
N ILE A 101 -5.67 9.09 -4.94
CA ILE A 101 -5.43 10.07 -6.01
C ILE A 101 -4.56 9.48 -7.10
N ALA A 102 -3.61 8.60 -6.75
CA ALA A 102 -2.71 7.94 -7.70
C ALA A 102 -3.46 7.17 -8.80
N GLN A 103 -4.65 6.62 -8.49
CA GLN A 103 -5.52 5.95 -9.47
C GLN A 103 -5.91 6.84 -10.66
N PHE A 104 -5.90 8.17 -10.51
CA PHE A 104 -6.24 9.12 -11.59
C PHE A 104 -5.02 9.67 -12.32
N GLN A 105 -3.81 9.34 -11.86
CA GLN A 105 -2.57 9.99 -12.29
C GLN A 105 -1.59 9.04 -12.98
N GLY A 106 -1.90 7.76 -13.07
CA GLY A 106 -0.99 6.76 -13.64
C GLY A 106 -1.72 5.48 -14.04
N PRO A 107 -0.96 4.53 -14.64
CA PRO A 107 -1.51 3.26 -15.08
C PRO A 107 -1.89 2.33 -13.93
N LEU A 108 -1.39 2.60 -12.71
CA LEU A 108 -1.64 1.77 -11.53
C LEU A 108 -2.81 2.30 -10.72
N HIS A 109 -3.73 1.40 -10.41
CA HIS A 109 -4.87 1.69 -9.57
C HIS A 109 -4.67 1.02 -8.21
N PHE A 110 -4.86 1.80 -7.14
CA PHE A 110 -4.72 1.33 -5.77
C PHE A 110 -6.07 1.40 -5.07
N ALA A 111 -6.53 0.28 -4.52
CA ALA A 111 -7.77 0.20 -3.75
C ALA A 111 -7.48 -0.36 -2.35
N VAL A 112 -7.79 0.39 -1.30
CA VAL A 112 -7.67 -0.10 0.07
C VAL A 112 -8.87 -1.01 0.35
N VAL A 113 -8.62 -2.32 0.49
CA VAL A 113 -9.66 -3.34 0.70
C VAL A 113 -9.80 -3.74 2.17
N GLY A 114 -8.82 -3.42 3.01
CA GLY A 114 -8.89 -3.67 4.44
C GLY A 114 -7.97 -2.76 5.26
N GLU A 115 -8.33 -2.54 6.52
CA GLU A 115 -7.58 -1.74 7.50
C GLU A 115 -7.72 -2.36 8.89
N SER A 116 -6.62 -2.44 9.65
CA SER A 116 -6.62 -2.93 11.03
C SER A 116 -5.38 -2.46 11.79
N ASP A 117 -5.50 -2.18 13.08
CA ASP A 117 -4.37 -1.95 13.99
C ASP A 117 -3.65 -3.25 14.39
N PHE A 118 -4.21 -4.41 14.01
CA PHE A 118 -3.71 -5.73 14.34
C PHE A 118 -3.61 -6.61 13.09
N LEU A 119 -2.37 -6.88 12.66
CA LEU A 119 -2.07 -7.61 11.43
C LEU A 119 -2.78 -8.98 11.33
N PRO A 120 -2.81 -9.85 12.36
CA PRO A 120 -3.51 -11.13 12.26
C PRO A 120 -5.01 -10.99 11.96
N ALA A 121 -5.69 -9.95 12.46
CA ALA A 121 -7.09 -9.69 12.16
C ALA A 121 -7.31 -9.24 10.70
N LEU A 122 -6.35 -8.49 10.15
CA LEU A 122 -6.37 -8.10 8.74
C LEU A 122 -6.25 -9.32 7.83
N LEU A 123 -5.28 -10.19 8.12
CA LEU A 123 -5.03 -11.40 7.33
C LEU A 123 -6.17 -12.41 7.44
N ALA A 124 -6.76 -12.58 8.62
CA ALA A 124 -7.91 -13.47 8.81
C ALA A 124 -9.14 -13.01 8.01
N SER A 125 -9.36 -11.69 7.90
CA SER A 125 -10.45 -11.13 7.09
C SER A 125 -10.22 -11.36 5.59
N SER A 126 -8.98 -11.23 5.12
CA SER A 126 -8.62 -11.45 3.71
C SER A 126 -8.83 -12.90 3.27
N LEU A 127 -8.59 -13.87 4.15
CA LEU A 127 -8.79 -15.31 3.84
C LEU A 127 -10.27 -15.72 3.75
N LEU A 128 -11.19 -14.88 4.25
CA LEU A 128 -12.63 -15.14 4.21
C LEU A 128 -13.31 -14.54 2.98
N SER A 129 -12.59 -13.70 2.22
CA SER A 129 -13.07 -13.01 1.03
C SER A 129 -12.65 -13.65 -0.30
N GLU A 130 -11.85 -14.72 -0.26
CA GLU A 130 -11.54 -15.61 -1.39
C GLU A 130 -12.60 -16.72 -1.54
#